data_AF-A0A6P0VST5-F1
#
_entry.id   AF-A0A6P0VST5-F1
#
_cell.length_a   1.000
_cell.length_b   1.000
_cell.length_c   1.000
_cell.angle_alpha   90.00
_cell.angle_beta   90.00
_cell.angle_gamma   90.00
#
_symmetry.space_group_name_H-M   'P 1'
#
loop_
_entity.id
_entity.type
_entity.pdbx_description
1 polymer ?
#
loop_
_entity_poly.entity_id
_entity_poly.type
_entity_poly.pdbx_seq_one_letter_code
_entity_poly.pdbx_strand_id
1 'polypeptide(L)' 'AVGNFTVFNIKGNNYRLIVDIRYSSQTIFIKYILTHSEYDKERWKDDPYF' A
#
# COMPACT_ATOMS: atom_id res chain seq x y z
N ALA A 1 -4.66 -3.28 -7.62
CA ALA A 1 -4.53 -1.85 -7.30
C ALA A 1 -5.77 -1.41 -6.53
N VAL A 2 -5.64 -0.45 -5.64
CA VAL A 2 -6.73 0.18 -4.89
C VAL A 2 -6.49 1.69 -4.92
N GLY A 3 -7.36 2.43 -5.60
CA GLY A 3 -7.09 3.84 -5.93
C GLY A 3 -5.80 3.97 -6.75
N ASN A 4 -4.97 4.96 -6.40
CA ASN A 4 -3.65 5.16 -7.01
C ASN A 4 -2.57 4.20 -6.49
N PHE A 5 -2.87 3.38 -5.47
CA PHE A 5 -1.90 2.52 -4.83
C PHE A 5 -1.96 1.05 -5.29
N THR A 6 -0.84 0.36 -5.16
CA THR A 6 -0.73 -1.08 -5.30
C THR A 6 -0.45 -1.70 -3.94
N VAL A 7 -1.17 -2.77 -3.61
CA VAL A 7 -1.06 -3.46 -2.32
C VAL A 7 -0.54 -4.87 -2.56
N PHE A 8 0.56 -5.21 -1.90
CA PHE A 8 1.17 -6.54 -1.95
C PHE A 8 0.99 -7.27 -0.61
N ASN A 9 0.64 -8.55 -0.70
CA ASN A 9 0.65 -9.45 0.45
C ASN A 9 2.08 -9.92 0.69
N ILE A 10 2.60 -9.73 1.90
CA ILE A 10 3.96 -10.14 2.25
C ILE A 10 3.98 -10.98 3.54
N LYS A 11 5.08 -11.69 3.78
CA LYS A 11 5.31 -12.51 4.99
C LYS A 11 4.15 -13.47 5.27
N GLY A 12 3.83 -14.32 4.29
CA GLY A 12 2.73 -15.30 4.41
C GLY A 12 1.36 -14.65 4.58
N ASN A 13 1.09 -13.56 3.85
CA ASN A 13 -0.17 -12.81 3.87
C ASN A 13 -0.51 -12.08 5.18
N ASN A 14 0.40 -12.06 6.16
CA ASN A 14 0.17 -11.41 7.46
C ASN A 14 0.26 -9.88 7.41
N TYR A 15 0.88 -9.34 6.35
CA TYR A 15 1.09 -7.91 6.17
C TYR A 15 0.69 -7.45 4.76
N ARG A 16 0.46 -6.15 4.64
CA ARG A 16 0.17 -5.42 3.40
C ARG A 16 1.26 -4.37 3.20
N LEU A 17 1.99 -4.49 2.10
CA LEU A 17 2.88 -3.46 1.60
C LEU A 17 2.11 -2.59 0.61
N ILE A 18 1.85 -1.34 0.97
CA ILE A 18 1.14 -0.37 0.13
C ILE A 18 2.16 0.54 -0.52
N VAL A 19 2.11 0.64 -1.84
CA VAL A 19 3.05 1.44 -2.63
C VAL A 19 2.34 2.31 -3.67
N ASP A 20 2.95 3.44 -3.98
CA ASP A 20 2.68 4.24 -5.18
C ASP A 20 3.78 3.93 -6.21
N ILE A 21 3.39 3.55 -7.42
CA ILE A 21 4.31 3.15 -8.50
C ILE A 21 4.26 4.19 -9.61
N ARG A 22 5.37 4.90 -9.80
CA ARG A 22 5.58 5.79 -10.94
C ARG A 22 6.33 5.05 -12.04
N TYR A 23 5.59 4.46 -12.97
CA TYR A 23 6.16 3.66 -14.06
C TYR A 23 7.07 4.46 -14.99
N SER A 24 6.72 5.71 -15.31
CA SER A 24 7.51 6.57 -16.20
C SER A 24 8.91 6.84 -15.66
N SER A 25 9.04 7.05 -14.35
CA SER A 25 10.32 7.26 -13.68
C SER A 25 10.91 5.97 -13.07
N GLN A 26 10.25 4.82 -13.27
CA GLN A 26 10.60 3.53 -12.68
C GLN A 26 10.85 3.60 -11.16
N THR A 27 10.03 4.37 -10.44
CA THR A 27 10.21 4.62 -9.01
C THR A 27 9.04 4.04 -8.22
N ILE A 28 9.35 3.38 -7.10
CA ILE A 28 8.36 2.84 -6.16
C ILE A 28 8.50 3.60 -4.83
N PHE A 29 7.41 4.20 -4.38
CA PHE A 29 7.32 4.84 -3.07
C PHE A 29 6.59 3.92 -2.10
N ILE A 30 7.29 3.48 -1.06
CA ILE A 30 6.66 2.74 0.05
C ILE A 30 5.86 3.74 0.88
N LYS A 31 4.55 3.54 0.96
CA LYS A 31 3.64 4.38 1.73
C LYS A 31 3.44 3.81 3.13
N TYR A 32 3.07 2.53 3.19
CA TYR A 32 2.76 1.84 4.44
C TYR A 32 3.17 0.37 4.40
N ILE A 33 3.55 -0.14 5.57
CA ILE A 33 3.65 -1.57 5.86
C ILE A 33 2.75 -1.84 7.05
N LEU A 34 1.64 -2.52 6.84
CA LEU A 34 0.61 -2.75 7.85
C LEU A 34 0.43 -4.24 8.10
N THR A 35 0.06 -4.62 9.32
CA THR A 35 -0.55 -5.93 9.56
C THR A 35 -1.90 -6.02 8.84
N HIS A 36 -2.40 -7.24 8.64
CA HIS A 36 -3.74 -7.43 8.08
C HIS A 36 -4.82 -6.66 8.85
N SER A 37 -4.78 -6.72 10.19
CA SER A 37 -5.78 -6.06 11.04
C SER A 37 -5.67 -4.54 11.03
N GLU A 38 -4.49 -3.96 10.81
CA GLU A 38 -4.33 -2.52 10.61
C GLU A 38 -4.81 -2.07 9.23
N TYR A 39 -4.55 -2.87 8.20
CA TYR A 39 -5.04 -2.62 6.85
C TYR A 39 -6.57 -2.57 6.79
N ASP A 40 -7.24 -3.51 7.49
CA ASP A 40 -8.70 -3.62 7.52
C ASP A 40 -9.39 -2.42 8.19
N LYS A 41 -8.66 -1.60 8.95
CA LYS A 41 -9.19 -0.36 9.52
C LYS A 41 -9.32 0.77 8.50
N GLU A 42 -8.76 0.58 7.30
CA GLU A 42 -8.83 1.49 6.15
C GLU A 42 -8.32 2.93 6.36
N ARG A 43 -7.72 3.26 7.51
CA ARG A 43 -7.16 4.59 7.81
C ARG A 43 -6.07 5.05 6.83
N TRP A 44 -5.46 4.12 6.10
CA TRP A 44 -4.48 4.41 5.06
C TRP A 44 -5.11 5.05 3.80
N LYS A 45 -6.44 4.99 3.66
CA LYS A 45 -7.18 5.66 2.58
C LYS A 45 -7.33 7.17 2.83
N ASP A 46 -7.02 7.66 4.03
CA ASP A 46 -6.97 9.09 4.34
C ASP A 46 -5.70 9.77 3.80
N ASP A 47 -4.79 9.00 3.17
CA ASP A 47 -3.61 9.56 2.51
C ASP A 47 -4.02 10.52 1.38
N PRO A 48 -3.47 11.74 1.30
CA PRO A 48 -3.86 12.73 0.30
C PRO A 48 -3.56 12.32 -1.15
N TYR A 49 -2.78 11.26 -1.36
CA TYR A 49 -2.47 10.69 -2.67
C TYR A 49 -3.25 9.40 -2.99
N PHE A 50 -4.13 8.94 -2.08
CA PHE A 50 -4.94 7.74 -2.29
C PHE A 50 -5.88 7.86 -3.50
#